data_AF-A0A641MV32-F1
#
_entry.id   AF-A0A641MV32-F1
#
_cell.length_a   1.000
_cell.length_b   1.000
_cell.length_c   1.000
_cell.angle_alpha   90.00
_cell.angle_beta   90.00
_cell.angle_gamma   90.00
#
_symmetry.space_group_name_H-M   'P 1'
#
loop_
_entity.id
_entity.type
_entity.pdbx_description
1 polymer ?
#
loop_
_entity_poly.entity_id
_entity_poly.type
_entity_poly.pdbx_seq_one_letter_code
_entity_poly.pdbx_strand_id
1 'polypeptide(L)'
;ANTNPAVENLRRKVDSYDGTFMTIAKFLAGKSIKQEWDLLFIDECSTVSNQDMNDILKQGQFKLLILVGDMYQIESILFGNWFSIAYYAIKGSCRVELKQTYRTSQSGLLAVWNKVRTLSSDILEYLTKHGYTKNIDNSIFTKSHDDEIILCLNYDGLYGINNINRFLQSNNPNPPVQWDILTYKVDDPILFNETERFSPWIYNNLKGKILGITKHDDLIEFTLEVNTILNELDLEYSELELCPPVSETTSVIKLTVEKNDDGDEDIESDSTVVPFQVAYAVSIHKAQGLEFQSVKVVITHDVEDMITHNIFYTAITRTCDRLQIYWSPETEKKVLSSLSLQFNYKDYGLLKAKYSNILK
;
A
#
# COMPACT_ATOMS: atom_id res chain seq x y z
N ALA A 1 10.27 -8.43 -2.56
CA ALA A 1 9.76 -7.04 -2.41
C ALA A 1 9.62 -6.72 -0.92
N ASN A 2 9.46 -5.44 -0.53
CA ASN A 2 9.35 -5.09 0.89
C ASN A 2 8.01 -5.53 1.52
N THR A 3 6.91 -5.42 0.78
CA THR A 3 5.56 -5.70 1.29
C THR A 3 4.95 -6.96 0.65
N ASN A 4 4.10 -7.67 1.39
CA ASN A 4 3.39 -8.85 0.86
C ASN A 4 2.52 -8.56 -0.39
N PRO A 5 1.77 -7.44 -0.49
CA PRO A 5 1.05 -7.09 -1.72
C PRO A 5 1.97 -6.97 -2.94
N ALA A 6 3.18 -6.41 -2.77
CA ALA A 6 4.15 -6.33 -3.86
C ALA A 6 4.68 -7.71 -4.25
N VAL A 7 4.94 -8.59 -3.27
CA VAL A 7 5.33 -9.99 -3.52
C VAL A 7 4.24 -10.75 -4.28
N GLU A 8 2.98 -10.58 -3.89
CA GLU A 8 1.87 -11.26 -4.54
C GLU A 8 1.57 -10.70 -5.93
N ASN A 9 1.66 -9.38 -6.11
CA ASN A 9 1.61 -8.75 -7.43
C ASN A 9 2.71 -9.29 -8.37
N LEU A 10 3.92 -9.49 -7.85
CA LEU A 10 5.00 -10.15 -8.61
C LEU A 10 4.63 -11.59 -8.96
N ARG A 11 4.20 -12.39 -7.96
CA ARG A 11 3.82 -13.79 -8.16
C ARG A 11 2.75 -13.96 -9.24
N ARG A 12 1.74 -13.08 -9.25
CA ARG A 12 0.65 -13.10 -10.24
C ARG A 12 1.07 -12.67 -11.64
N LYS A 13 2.03 -11.75 -11.75
CA LYS A 13 2.45 -11.16 -13.04
C LYS A 13 3.66 -11.86 -13.67
N VAL A 14 4.43 -12.59 -12.88
CA VAL A 14 5.64 -13.28 -13.32
C VAL A 14 5.36 -14.78 -13.42
N ASP A 15 5.17 -15.24 -14.64
CA ASP A 15 5.07 -16.68 -14.94
C ASP A 15 6.49 -17.29 -14.94
N SER A 16 6.90 -17.84 -13.80
CA SER A 16 8.19 -18.51 -13.65
C SER A 16 8.05 -19.85 -12.96
N TYR A 17 8.42 -20.92 -13.66
CA TYR A 17 8.29 -22.30 -13.20
C TYR A 17 9.15 -22.65 -11.97
N ASP A 18 10.21 -21.88 -11.70
CA ASP A 18 11.22 -22.11 -10.64
C ASP A 18 11.47 -20.86 -9.77
N GLY A 19 10.57 -19.87 -9.82
CA GLY A 19 10.73 -18.61 -9.08
C GLY A 19 10.29 -18.73 -7.62
N THR A 20 11.14 -18.27 -6.70
CA THR A 20 10.77 -18.11 -5.29
C THR A 20 10.42 -16.66 -4.99
N PHE A 21 9.24 -16.44 -4.40
CA PHE A 21 8.72 -15.11 -4.07
C PHE A 21 8.56 -14.97 -2.55
N MET A 22 9.19 -13.96 -1.97
CA MET A 22 9.12 -13.68 -0.53
C MET A 22 9.33 -12.19 -0.21
N THR A 23 8.94 -11.79 1.00
CA THR A 23 9.26 -10.46 1.54
C THR A 23 10.74 -10.36 1.91
N ILE A 24 11.26 -9.14 1.96
CA ILE A 24 12.63 -8.88 2.44
C ILE A 24 12.78 -9.35 3.89
N ALA A 25 11.78 -9.11 4.74
CA ALA A 25 11.78 -9.60 6.12
C ALA A 25 11.94 -11.13 6.18
N LYS A 26 11.19 -11.88 5.37
CA LYS A 26 11.29 -13.35 5.29
C LYS A 26 12.65 -13.81 4.76
N PHE A 27 13.19 -13.12 3.75
CA PHE A 27 14.53 -13.40 3.23
C PHE A 27 15.61 -13.23 4.32
N LEU A 28 15.57 -12.13 5.07
CA LEU A 28 16.55 -11.82 6.12
C LEU A 28 16.38 -12.67 7.39
N ALA A 29 15.16 -13.13 7.68
CA ALA A 29 14.89 -14.06 8.77
C ALA A 29 15.45 -15.47 8.50
N GLY A 30 15.57 -15.85 7.22
CA GLY A 30 16.09 -17.14 6.75
C GLY A 30 17.60 -17.31 6.93
N LYS A 31 18.13 -17.19 8.16
CA LYS A 31 19.57 -17.27 8.48
C LYS A 31 20.22 -18.64 8.19
N SER A 32 19.44 -19.66 7.83
CA SER A 32 19.86 -21.07 7.86
C SER A 32 20.21 -21.67 6.49
N ILE A 33 19.99 -20.97 5.38
CA ILE A 33 20.20 -21.55 4.05
C ILE A 33 21.09 -20.61 3.25
N LYS A 34 22.34 -21.02 2.97
CA LYS A 34 23.13 -20.43 1.88
C LYS A 34 22.40 -20.74 0.57
N GLN A 35 21.48 -19.88 0.18
CA GLN A 35 20.81 -19.97 -1.11
C GLN A 35 21.68 -19.19 -2.10
N GLU A 36 22.38 -19.93 -2.96
CA GLU A 36 22.99 -19.35 -4.15
C GLU A 36 21.89 -19.17 -5.21
N TRP A 37 21.73 -17.94 -5.66
CA TRP A 37 20.75 -17.59 -6.69
C TRP A 37 21.45 -17.16 -7.98
N ASP A 38 20.98 -17.60 -9.13
CA ASP A 38 21.50 -17.04 -10.38
C ASP A 38 21.07 -15.57 -10.54
N LEU A 39 19.84 -15.26 -10.13
CA LEU A 39 19.22 -13.95 -10.32
C LEU A 39 18.37 -13.57 -9.11
N LEU A 40 18.65 -12.40 -8.53
CA LEU A 40 17.82 -11.80 -7.49
C LEU A 40 17.08 -10.58 -8.04
N PHE A 41 15.76 -10.58 -7.94
CA PHE A 41 14.92 -9.41 -8.21
C PHE A 41 14.47 -8.77 -6.90
N ILE A 42 14.62 -7.46 -6.79
CA ILE A 42 14.04 -6.66 -5.73
C ILE A 42 13.09 -5.67 -6.39
N ASP A 43 11.81 -5.78 -6.08
CA ASP A 43 10.77 -4.83 -6.50
C ASP A 43 10.41 -3.88 -5.36
N GLU A 44 9.83 -2.74 -5.73
CA GLU A 44 9.51 -1.60 -4.85
C GLU A 44 10.74 -1.10 -4.06
N CYS A 45 11.90 -1.02 -4.73
CA CYS A 45 13.19 -0.66 -4.11
C CYS A 45 13.20 0.71 -3.43
N SER A 46 12.36 1.67 -3.85
CA SER A 46 12.21 2.97 -3.19
C SER A 46 11.84 2.84 -1.72
N THR A 47 11.21 1.72 -1.35
CA THR A 47 10.61 1.52 -0.02
C THR A 47 11.45 0.63 0.88
N VAL A 48 12.62 0.21 0.38
CA VAL A 48 13.59 -0.63 1.10
C VAL A 48 14.56 0.27 1.86
N SER A 49 14.80 -0.02 3.14
CA SER A 49 15.73 0.76 3.94
C SER A 49 17.19 0.50 3.54
N ASN A 50 18.08 1.45 3.85
CA ASN A 50 19.52 1.28 3.64
C ASN A 50 20.06 0.09 4.44
N GLN A 51 19.50 -0.17 5.63
CA GLN A 51 19.89 -1.29 6.49
C GLN A 51 19.53 -2.62 5.84
N ASP A 52 18.27 -2.78 5.41
CA ASP A 52 17.80 -4.02 4.78
C ASP A 52 18.55 -4.31 3.48
N MET A 53 18.77 -3.28 2.65
CA MET A 53 19.54 -3.46 1.41
C MET A 53 20.96 -3.91 1.70
N ASN A 54 21.63 -3.34 2.71
CA ASN A 54 22.97 -3.76 3.12
C ASN A 54 22.98 -5.20 3.63
N ASP A 55 21.97 -5.61 4.39
CA ASP A 55 21.87 -6.98 4.90
C ASP A 55 21.57 -7.98 3.78
N ILE A 56 20.76 -7.61 2.78
CA ILE A 56 20.54 -8.42 1.57
C ILE A 56 21.86 -8.65 0.83
N LEU A 57 22.66 -7.59 0.61
CA LEU A 57 23.95 -7.71 -0.08
C LEU A 57 24.98 -8.53 0.68
N LYS A 58 24.91 -8.55 2.03
CA LYS A 58 25.81 -9.34 2.87
C LYS A 58 25.42 -10.81 2.98
N GLN A 59 24.11 -11.09 3.05
CA GLN A 59 23.59 -12.44 3.21
C GLN A 59 23.44 -13.17 1.87
N GLY A 60 23.01 -12.47 0.84
CA GLY A 60 22.70 -13.06 -0.46
C GLY A 60 23.95 -13.44 -1.25
N GLN A 61 23.95 -14.65 -1.80
CA GLN A 61 24.90 -15.05 -2.83
C GLN A 61 24.14 -15.10 -4.16
N PHE A 62 24.38 -14.13 -5.04
CA PHE A 62 23.73 -14.10 -6.36
C PHE A 62 24.65 -13.65 -7.48
N LYS A 63 24.46 -14.19 -8.69
CA LYS A 63 25.27 -13.82 -9.86
C LYS A 63 24.84 -12.48 -10.46
N LEU A 64 23.53 -12.23 -10.49
CA LEU A 64 22.93 -11.00 -11.01
C LEU A 64 21.89 -10.43 -10.05
N LEU A 65 21.84 -9.10 -9.97
CA LEU A 65 20.88 -8.36 -9.15
C LEU A 65 20.12 -7.38 -10.03
N ILE A 66 18.80 -7.47 -10.01
CA ILE A 66 17.89 -6.56 -10.72
C ILE A 66 17.08 -5.80 -9.68
N LEU A 67 17.17 -4.47 -9.77
CA LEU A 67 16.50 -3.54 -8.86
C LEU A 67 15.40 -2.80 -9.61
N VAL A 68 14.18 -2.86 -9.11
CA VAL A 68 12.99 -2.28 -9.72
C VAL A 68 12.29 -1.41 -8.68
N GLY A 69 11.88 -0.22 -9.08
CA GLY A 69 11.17 0.71 -8.20
C GLY A 69 10.94 2.06 -8.85
N ASP A 70 10.19 2.92 -8.17
CA ASP A 70 9.86 4.26 -8.62
C ASP A 70 10.48 5.30 -7.67
N MET A 71 11.49 6.03 -8.16
CA MET A 71 12.21 7.04 -7.36
C MET A 71 11.33 8.25 -6.96
N TYR A 72 10.18 8.42 -7.59
CA TYR A 72 9.24 9.50 -7.29
C TYR A 72 8.16 9.06 -6.30
N GLN A 73 8.06 7.77 -5.95
CA GLN A 73 7.16 7.31 -4.90
C GLN A 73 7.78 7.50 -3.51
N ILE A 74 6.97 7.35 -2.46
CA ILE A 74 7.40 7.47 -1.07
C ILE A 74 8.62 6.56 -0.81
N GLU A 75 9.58 7.10 -0.07
CA GLU A 75 10.77 6.36 0.39
C GLU A 75 10.41 5.45 1.57
N SER A 76 11.33 4.55 1.92
CA SER A 76 11.23 3.77 3.16
C SER A 76 10.92 4.68 4.37
N ILE A 77 10.08 4.19 5.30
CA ILE A 77 9.80 4.85 6.58
C ILE A 77 11.08 4.96 7.42
N LEU A 78 11.94 3.94 7.35
CA LEU A 78 13.31 3.98 7.85
C LEU A 78 14.22 4.66 6.83
N PHE A 79 15.40 5.12 7.26
CA PHE A 79 16.37 5.75 6.35
C PHE A 79 16.67 4.89 5.11
N GLY A 80 16.27 5.35 3.92
CA GLY A 80 16.17 4.52 2.70
C GLY A 80 16.42 5.24 1.37
N ASN A 81 17.36 6.17 1.32
CA ASN A 81 17.67 6.94 0.11
C ASN A 81 18.56 6.20 -0.93
N TRP A 82 19.01 4.98 -0.63
CA TRP A 82 20.00 4.25 -1.42
C TRP A 82 19.57 4.00 -2.88
N PHE A 83 18.28 3.79 -3.16
CA PHE A 83 17.81 3.45 -4.51
C PHE A 83 18.05 4.61 -5.49
N SER A 84 17.74 5.84 -5.05
CA SER A 84 18.04 7.05 -5.81
C SER A 84 19.55 7.23 -6.03
N ILE A 85 20.36 6.94 -5.00
CA ILE A 85 21.83 7.01 -5.08
C ILE A 85 22.36 5.97 -6.07
N ALA A 86 21.84 4.74 -6.04
CA ALA A 86 22.22 3.66 -6.94
C ALA A 86 21.94 4.03 -8.40
N TYR A 87 20.80 4.67 -8.70
CA TYR A 87 20.46 5.15 -10.05
C TYR A 87 21.49 6.14 -10.62
N TYR A 88 22.10 6.99 -9.78
CA TYR A 88 23.16 7.92 -10.20
C TYR A 88 24.56 7.31 -10.17
N ALA A 89 24.80 6.33 -9.29
CA ALA A 89 26.07 5.63 -9.18
C ALA A 89 26.30 4.66 -10.35
N ILE A 90 25.26 3.92 -10.75
CA ILE A 90 25.31 2.92 -11.83
C ILE A 90 25.24 3.62 -13.19
N LYS A 91 26.20 3.33 -14.07
CA LYS A 91 26.33 3.93 -15.40
C LYS A 91 26.05 2.93 -16.52
N GLY A 92 25.79 3.46 -17.72
CA GLY A 92 25.72 2.67 -18.95
C GLY A 92 24.42 1.87 -19.10
N SER A 93 24.53 0.71 -19.74
CA SER A 93 23.40 -0.17 -20.11
C SER A 93 22.71 -0.86 -18.93
N CYS A 94 23.25 -0.74 -17.71
CA CYS A 94 22.66 -1.33 -16.50
C CYS A 94 21.52 -0.48 -15.91
N ARG A 95 21.14 0.62 -16.56
CA ARG A 95 20.08 1.54 -16.13
C ARG A 95 19.03 1.69 -17.22
N VAL A 96 17.79 1.38 -16.88
CA VAL A 96 16.64 1.51 -17.78
C VAL A 96 15.55 2.28 -17.05
N GLU A 97 15.05 3.35 -17.69
CA GLU A 97 13.88 4.10 -17.19
C GLU A 97 12.69 3.83 -18.11
N LEU A 98 11.66 3.18 -17.56
CA LEU A 98 10.41 2.96 -18.24
C LEU A 98 9.52 4.21 -18.08
N LYS A 99 9.08 4.77 -19.22
CA LYS A 99 8.28 6.01 -19.24
C LYS A 99 6.78 5.77 -19.43
N GLN A 100 6.41 4.60 -19.92
CA GLN A 100 5.02 4.23 -20.16
C GLN A 100 4.50 3.37 -19.01
N THR A 101 3.32 3.72 -18.50
CA THR A 101 2.60 2.93 -17.50
C THR A 101 1.43 2.20 -18.15
N TYR A 102 1.12 1.02 -17.62
CA TYR A 102 0.01 0.17 -18.05
C TYR A 102 -1.17 0.19 -17.06
N ARG A 103 -1.08 0.99 -15.98
CA ARG A 103 -2.10 1.06 -14.92
C ARG A 103 -3.41 1.67 -15.39
N THR A 104 -3.34 2.62 -16.32
CA THR A 104 -4.51 3.29 -16.89
C THR A 104 -4.27 3.61 -18.36
N SER A 105 -5.33 3.52 -19.16
CA SER A 105 -5.36 4.00 -20.53
C SER A 105 -5.90 5.43 -20.64
N GLN A 106 -6.33 6.03 -19.53
CA GLN A 106 -6.88 7.38 -19.54
C GLN A 106 -5.80 8.45 -19.72
N SER A 107 -5.84 9.14 -20.87
CA SER A 107 -4.88 10.21 -21.18
C SER A 107 -4.86 11.33 -20.13
N GLY A 108 -6.00 11.64 -19.52
CA GLY A 108 -6.13 12.66 -18.48
C GLY A 108 -5.29 12.34 -17.24
N LEU A 109 -5.45 11.13 -16.70
CA LEU A 109 -4.68 10.67 -15.53
C LEU A 109 -3.19 10.57 -15.83
N LEU A 110 -2.83 10.01 -16.99
CA LEU A 110 -1.44 9.93 -17.42
C LEU A 110 -0.78 11.30 -17.50
N ALA A 111 -1.50 12.31 -17.99
CA ALA A 111 -1.03 13.69 -18.03
C ALA A 111 -0.86 14.28 -16.64
N VAL A 112 -1.81 14.06 -15.71
CA VAL A 112 -1.67 14.49 -14.31
C VAL A 112 -0.42 13.89 -13.68
N TRP A 113 -0.25 12.58 -13.78
CA TRP A 113 0.91 11.89 -13.19
C TRP A 113 2.22 12.40 -13.77
N ASN A 114 2.30 12.55 -15.10
CA ASN A 114 3.51 13.04 -15.75
C ASN A 114 3.81 14.50 -15.36
N LYS A 115 2.79 15.36 -15.30
CA LYS A 115 2.96 16.77 -14.89
C LYS A 115 3.46 16.88 -13.46
N VAL A 116 2.88 16.11 -12.54
CA VAL A 116 3.34 16.07 -11.14
C VAL A 116 4.75 15.50 -11.07
N ARG A 117 5.04 14.36 -11.73
CA ARG A 117 6.37 13.74 -11.79
C ARG A 117 7.46 14.70 -12.26
N THR A 118 7.16 15.51 -13.28
CA THR A 118 8.11 16.43 -13.91
C THR A 118 8.09 17.85 -13.33
N LEU A 119 7.23 18.11 -12.33
CA LEU A 119 6.99 19.46 -11.77
C LEU A 119 6.65 20.51 -12.84
N SER A 120 5.72 20.16 -13.73
CA SER A 120 5.26 21.08 -14.77
C SER A 120 4.65 22.35 -14.16
N SER A 121 4.93 23.53 -14.72
CA SER A 121 4.42 24.79 -14.18
C SER A 121 2.91 24.96 -14.31
N ASP A 122 2.26 24.14 -15.14
CA ASP A 122 0.82 24.18 -15.43
C ASP A 122 0.02 23.08 -14.69
N ILE A 123 0.58 22.44 -13.65
CA ILE A 123 -0.14 21.41 -12.87
C ILE A 123 -1.49 21.95 -12.38
N LEU A 124 -1.50 23.14 -11.75
CA LEU A 124 -2.70 23.76 -11.21
C LEU A 124 -3.75 23.97 -12.30
N GLU A 125 -3.37 24.62 -13.41
CA GLU A 125 -4.29 24.89 -14.53
C GLU A 125 -4.90 23.59 -15.07
N TYR A 126 -4.07 22.56 -15.25
CA TYR A 126 -4.53 21.28 -15.76
C TYR A 126 -5.50 20.58 -14.80
N LEU A 127 -5.18 20.55 -13.51
CA LEU A 127 -6.03 19.94 -12.48
C LEU A 127 -7.41 20.62 -12.43
N THR A 128 -7.44 21.95 -12.38
CA THR A 128 -8.68 22.73 -12.34
C THR A 128 -9.49 22.56 -13.62
N LYS A 129 -8.87 22.71 -14.79
CA LYS A 129 -9.55 22.63 -16.10
C LYS A 129 -10.20 21.27 -16.34
N HIS A 130 -9.59 20.20 -15.85
CA HIS A 130 -10.08 18.84 -16.04
C HIS A 130 -10.89 18.31 -14.84
N GLY A 131 -11.17 19.14 -13.83
CA GLY A 131 -12.07 18.80 -12.72
C GLY A 131 -11.50 17.79 -11.71
N TYR A 132 -10.17 17.64 -11.65
CA TYR A 132 -9.51 16.75 -10.70
C TYR A 132 -9.53 17.30 -9.27
N THR A 133 -9.77 18.59 -9.09
CA THR A 133 -9.76 19.25 -7.77
C THR A 133 -11.15 19.71 -7.36
N LYS A 134 -11.42 19.60 -6.06
CA LYS A 134 -12.65 20.05 -5.41
C LYS A 134 -12.33 20.68 -4.06
N ASN A 135 -13.18 21.62 -3.66
CA ASN A 135 -13.21 22.07 -2.28
C ASN A 135 -13.65 20.93 -1.37
N ILE A 136 -13.18 20.97 -0.12
CA ILE A 136 -13.59 20.01 0.90
C ILE A 136 -15.09 20.21 1.18
N ASP A 137 -15.89 19.20 0.87
CA ASP A 137 -17.34 19.20 1.03
C ASP A 137 -17.90 17.78 1.28
N ASN A 138 -19.22 17.66 1.40
CA ASN A 138 -19.89 16.39 1.68
C ASN A 138 -19.77 15.36 0.53
N SER A 139 -19.31 15.74 -0.67
CA SER A 139 -19.09 14.80 -1.76
C SER A 139 -17.92 13.84 -1.49
N ILE A 140 -17.04 14.17 -0.53
CA ILE A 140 -16.03 13.24 0.00
C ILE A 140 -16.70 11.94 0.47
N PHE A 141 -17.83 12.07 1.16
CA PHE A 141 -18.55 10.95 1.77
C PHE A 141 -19.54 10.24 0.84
N THR A 142 -19.66 10.69 -0.41
CA THR A 142 -20.54 10.06 -1.40
C THR A 142 -19.75 9.04 -2.21
N LYS A 143 -20.06 7.74 -2.07
CA LYS A 143 -19.38 6.68 -2.80
C LYS A 143 -19.59 6.86 -4.31
N SER A 144 -18.51 6.90 -5.10
CA SER A 144 -18.61 7.08 -6.57
C SER A 144 -18.33 5.82 -7.39
N HIS A 145 -17.68 4.82 -6.78
CA HIS A 145 -17.30 3.55 -7.39
C HIS A 145 -17.21 2.47 -6.31
N ASP A 146 -17.33 1.19 -6.68
CA ASP A 146 -17.26 0.09 -5.71
C ASP A 146 -15.87 -0.13 -5.12
N ASP A 147 -14.84 -0.19 -5.97
CA ASP A 147 -13.42 -0.15 -5.58
C ASP A 147 -12.95 1.30 -5.45
N GLU A 148 -13.43 1.98 -4.41
CA GLU A 148 -13.07 3.37 -4.06
C GLU A 148 -12.33 3.43 -2.71
N ILE A 149 -11.29 4.27 -2.63
CA ILE A 149 -10.59 4.55 -1.39
C ILE A 149 -10.41 6.06 -1.17
N ILE A 150 -10.45 6.47 0.09
CA ILE A 150 -10.06 7.82 0.50
C ILE A 150 -8.66 7.77 1.13
N LEU A 151 -7.73 8.56 0.59
CA LEU A 151 -6.36 8.66 1.07
C LEU A 151 -6.15 9.96 1.85
N CYS A 152 -5.68 9.83 3.08
CA CYS A 152 -5.38 10.95 3.97
C CYS A 152 -3.96 10.84 4.54
N LEU A 153 -3.46 11.90 5.18
CA LEU A 153 -2.20 11.84 5.94
C LEU A 153 -2.41 11.69 7.45
N ASN A 154 -3.46 12.31 8.00
CA ASN A 154 -3.78 12.33 9.43
C ASN A 154 -4.82 11.28 9.81
N TYR A 155 -4.67 10.72 11.01
CA TYR A 155 -5.66 9.83 11.61
C TYR A 155 -6.80 10.60 12.27
N ASP A 156 -6.47 11.72 12.93
CA ASP A 156 -7.42 12.54 13.71
C ASP A 156 -7.84 13.82 12.99
N GLY A 157 -8.81 14.53 13.56
CA GLY A 157 -9.41 15.73 12.98
C GLY A 157 -10.65 15.44 12.12
N LEU A 158 -11.39 16.49 11.74
CA LEU A 158 -12.69 16.36 11.05
C LEU A 158 -12.62 15.50 9.78
N TYR A 159 -11.52 15.62 9.04
CA TYR A 159 -11.23 14.85 7.82
C TYR A 159 -10.07 13.86 8.01
N GLY A 160 -9.82 13.44 9.25
CA GLY A 160 -8.89 12.36 9.55
C GLY A 160 -9.49 10.99 9.24
N ILE A 161 -8.64 10.00 9.02
CA ILE A 161 -9.00 8.62 8.65
C ILE A 161 -10.07 8.05 9.58
N ASN A 162 -9.93 8.24 10.90
CA ASN A 162 -10.84 7.67 11.90
C ASN A 162 -12.26 8.22 11.75
N ASN A 163 -12.39 9.55 11.56
CA ASN A 163 -13.69 10.19 11.41
C ASN A 163 -14.34 9.90 10.06
N ILE A 164 -13.54 9.86 8.98
CA ILE A 164 -14.05 9.49 7.65
C ILE A 164 -14.56 8.05 7.65
N ASN A 165 -13.81 7.10 8.21
CA ASN A 165 -14.24 5.70 8.33
C ASN A 165 -15.54 5.60 9.14
N ARG A 166 -15.60 6.25 10.32
CA ARG A 166 -16.82 6.26 11.15
C ARG A 166 -18.02 6.83 10.41
N PHE A 167 -17.86 7.95 9.69
CA PHE A 167 -18.95 8.58 8.95
C PHE A 167 -19.43 7.70 7.79
N LEU A 168 -18.51 7.17 6.97
CA LEU A 168 -18.86 6.30 5.85
C LEU A 168 -19.50 4.98 6.31
N GLN A 169 -19.00 4.39 7.38
CA GLN A 169 -19.62 3.22 8.00
C GLN A 169 -21.02 3.53 8.54
N SER A 170 -21.28 4.76 9.01
CA SER A 170 -22.62 5.16 9.44
C SER A 170 -23.63 5.23 8.27
N ASN A 171 -23.16 5.53 7.05
CA ASN A 171 -23.96 5.51 5.83
C ASN A 171 -24.25 4.10 5.31
N ASN A 172 -23.50 3.09 5.76
CA ASN A 172 -23.81 1.69 5.47
C ASN A 172 -25.12 1.30 6.18
N PRO A 173 -26.20 0.94 5.44
CA PRO A 173 -27.52 0.69 6.01
C PRO A 173 -27.61 -0.63 6.78
N ASN A 174 -26.61 -1.51 6.65
CA ASN A 174 -26.59 -2.78 7.34
C ASN A 174 -26.48 -2.59 8.88
N PRO A 175 -27.09 -3.49 9.67
CA PRO A 175 -27.08 -3.39 11.13
C PRO A 175 -25.65 -3.50 11.68
N PRO A 176 -25.26 -2.64 12.64
CA PRO A 176 -23.95 -2.73 13.27
C PRO A 176 -23.85 -3.93 14.21
N VAL A 177 -22.73 -4.65 14.13
CA VAL A 177 -22.31 -5.67 15.08
C VAL A 177 -21.12 -5.15 15.85
N GLN A 178 -21.26 -5.02 17.17
CA GLN A 178 -20.17 -4.58 18.04
C GLN A 178 -19.35 -5.77 18.54
N TRP A 179 -18.03 -5.64 18.46
CA TRP A 179 -17.05 -6.55 19.00
C TRP A 179 -15.97 -5.72 19.70
N ASP A 180 -15.90 -5.84 21.02
CA ASP A 180 -15.17 -4.93 21.92
C ASP A 180 -15.50 -3.45 21.66
N ILE A 181 -14.48 -2.63 21.40
CA ILE A 181 -14.62 -1.20 21.11
C ILE A 181 -14.91 -0.92 19.62
N LEU A 182 -14.86 -1.95 18.76
CA LEU A 182 -15.01 -1.82 17.32
C LEU A 182 -16.43 -2.19 16.87
N THR A 183 -16.84 -1.60 15.75
CA THR A 183 -18.13 -1.88 15.11
C THR A 183 -17.88 -2.35 13.69
N TYR A 184 -18.58 -3.38 13.28
CA TYR A 184 -18.52 -3.96 11.94
C TYR A 184 -19.92 -4.04 11.34
N LYS A 185 -20.01 -3.92 10.03
CA LYS A 185 -21.24 -4.10 9.26
C LYS A 185 -20.96 -4.97 8.05
N VAL A 186 -21.97 -5.73 7.64
CA VAL A 186 -21.98 -6.34 6.31
C VAL A 186 -21.81 -5.24 5.27
N ASP A 187 -21.08 -5.53 4.20
CA ASP A 187 -20.61 -4.63 3.15
C ASP A 187 -19.48 -3.65 3.51
N ASP A 188 -18.95 -3.67 4.73
CA ASP A 188 -17.77 -2.86 5.04
C ASP A 188 -16.55 -3.31 4.21
N PRO A 189 -15.85 -2.39 3.51
CA PRO A 189 -14.57 -2.68 2.92
C PRO A 189 -13.52 -2.81 4.02
N ILE A 190 -12.62 -3.78 3.88
CA ILE A 190 -11.59 -4.08 4.86
C ILE A 190 -10.22 -4.19 4.22
N LEU A 191 -9.18 -3.89 5.00
CA LEU A 191 -7.81 -4.25 4.72
C LEU A 191 -7.29 -5.14 5.84
N PHE A 192 -6.67 -6.25 5.46
CA PHE A 192 -6.01 -7.11 6.44
C PHE A 192 -4.78 -6.41 7.04
N ASN A 193 -4.60 -6.62 8.33
CA ASN A 193 -3.42 -6.22 9.06
C ASN A 193 -2.34 -7.31 8.92
N GLU A 194 -1.16 -7.03 9.46
CA GLU A 194 -0.11 -8.04 9.54
C GLU A 194 -0.48 -9.06 10.62
N THR A 195 -0.51 -10.33 10.25
CA THR A 195 -0.82 -11.46 11.14
C THR A 195 -0.12 -12.70 10.63
N GLU A 196 0.43 -13.50 11.53
CA GLU A 196 1.02 -14.81 11.19
C GLU A 196 -0.03 -15.93 11.21
N ARG A 197 -1.17 -15.72 11.88
CA ARG A 197 -2.24 -16.72 12.06
C ARG A 197 -2.73 -17.35 10.77
N PHE A 198 -2.78 -16.57 9.70
CA PHE A 198 -3.30 -16.97 8.40
C PHE A 198 -2.23 -16.94 7.29
N SER A 199 -0.96 -16.93 7.70
CA SER A 199 0.19 -16.94 6.79
C SER A 199 0.30 -18.31 6.08
N PRO A 200 0.64 -18.36 4.78
CA PRO A 200 1.00 -17.25 3.90
C PRO A 200 -0.19 -16.67 3.09
N TRP A 201 -1.41 -17.16 3.33
CA TRP A 201 -2.56 -16.95 2.44
C TRP A 201 -3.20 -15.57 2.59
N ILE A 202 -3.27 -15.10 3.83
CA ILE A 202 -3.74 -13.77 4.16
C ILE A 202 -2.56 -12.94 4.59
N TYR A 203 -2.44 -11.76 3.99
CA TYR A 203 -1.29 -10.90 4.17
C TYR A 203 -1.69 -9.45 4.38
N ASN A 204 -0.78 -8.69 4.99
CA ASN A 204 -0.97 -7.27 5.27
C ASN A 204 -1.37 -6.50 4.00
N ASN A 205 -2.40 -5.65 4.12
CA ASN A 205 -3.02 -4.87 3.06
C ASN A 205 -3.78 -5.68 1.99
N LEU A 206 -4.05 -6.97 2.18
CA LEU A 206 -5.00 -7.69 1.33
C LEU A 206 -6.36 -6.99 1.38
N LYS A 207 -6.93 -6.67 0.21
CA LYS A 207 -8.25 -6.07 0.09
C LYS A 207 -9.33 -7.12 0.31
N GLY A 208 -10.37 -6.76 1.04
CA GLY A 208 -11.55 -7.60 1.19
C GLY A 208 -12.81 -6.80 1.53
N LYS A 209 -13.90 -7.54 1.71
CA LYS A 209 -15.21 -7.02 2.05
C LYS A 209 -15.95 -7.99 2.97
N ILE A 210 -16.65 -7.47 3.97
CA ILE A 210 -17.47 -8.32 4.86
C ILE A 210 -18.76 -8.72 4.13
N LEU A 211 -18.97 -10.02 3.94
CA LEU A 211 -20.21 -10.57 3.36
C LEU A 211 -21.22 -11.01 4.43
N GLY A 212 -20.73 -11.42 5.61
CA GLY A 212 -21.57 -11.93 6.69
C GLY A 212 -20.88 -11.80 8.04
N ILE A 213 -21.69 -11.60 9.09
CA ILE A 213 -21.22 -11.53 10.48
C ILE A 213 -22.18 -12.34 11.34
N THR A 214 -21.66 -13.30 12.08
CA THR A 214 -22.42 -14.07 13.08
C THR A 214 -21.76 -13.89 14.43
N LYS A 215 -22.44 -13.20 15.35
CA LYS A 215 -21.96 -13.00 16.72
C LYS A 215 -22.54 -14.06 17.64
N HIS A 216 -21.67 -14.70 18.41
CA HIS A 216 -22.00 -15.58 19.53
C HIS A 216 -21.56 -14.94 20.86
N ASP A 217 -21.79 -15.62 21.97
CA ASP A 217 -21.46 -15.09 23.30
C ASP A 217 -19.94 -14.94 23.51
N ASP A 218 -19.16 -15.90 23.02
CA ASP A 218 -17.71 -16.02 23.24
C ASP A 218 -16.87 -15.92 21.95
N LEU A 219 -17.50 -15.83 20.79
CA LEU A 219 -16.79 -15.66 19.50
C LEU A 219 -17.61 -14.86 18.48
N ILE A 220 -16.92 -14.32 17.49
CA ILE A 220 -17.51 -13.72 16.30
C ILE A 220 -16.98 -14.42 15.04
N GLU A 221 -17.88 -14.73 14.13
CA GLU A 221 -17.58 -15.32 12.83
C GLU A 221 -17.75 -14.27 11.74
N PHE A 222 -16.75 -14.15 10.87
CA PHE A 222 -16.79 -13.29 9.70
C PHE A 222 -16.75 -14.14 8.43
N THR A 223 -17.69 -13.90 7.53
CA THR A 223 -17.61 -14.35 6.13
C THR A 223 -17.11 -13.18 5.29
N LEU A 224 -15.98 -13.36 4.60
CA LEU A 224 -15.22 -12.31 3.95
C LEU A 224 -14.96 -12.65 2.49
N GLU A 225 -15.20 -11.72 1.59
CA GLU A 225 -14.64 -11.75 0.24
C GLU A 225 -13.22 -11.18 0.28
N VAL A 226 -12.25 -11.87 -0.33
CA VAL A 226 -10.86 -11.44 -0.39
C VAL A 226 -10.35 -11.41 -1.84
N ASN A 227 -9.55 -10.40 -2.17
CA ASN A 227 -9.03 -10.19 -3.54
C ASN A 227 -7.80 -11.07 -3.83
N THR A 228 -7.93 -12.35 -3.54
CA THR A 228 -6.98 -13.39 -3.87
C THR A 228 -7.71 -14.68 -4.18
N ILE A 229 -7.08 -15.52 -5.00
CA ILE A 229 -7.61 -16.84 -5.35
C ILE A 229 -6.94 -17.84 -4.41
N LEU A 230 -7.77 -18.59 -3.67
CA LEU A 230 -7.36 -19.65 -2.76
C LEU A 230 -8.02 -20.96 -3.19
N ASN A 231 -7.30 -22.07 -3.08
CA ASN A 231 -7.84 -23.40 -3.31
C ASN A 231 -8.03 -24.16 -1.99
N GLU A 232 -8.91 -25.16 -1.98
CA GLU A 232 -9.14 -26.00 -0.79
C GLU A 232 -7.85 -26.67 -0.28
N LEU A 233 -7.00 -27.12 -1.21
CA LEU A 233 -5.70 -27.74 -0.88
C LEU A 233 -4.73 -26.76 -0.19
N ASP A 234 -4.83 -25.46 -0.47
CA ASP A 234 -3.98 -24.44 0.15
C ASP A 234 -4.35 -24.28 1.64
N LEU A 235 -5.61 -24.53 1.99
CA LEU A 235 -6.19 -24.22 3.29
C LEU A 235 -6.35 -25.42 4.22
N GLU A 236 -5.93 -26.63 3.81
CA GLU A 236 -6.10 -27.89 4.56
C GLU A 236 -5.57 -27.83 6.00
N TYR A 237 -4.54 -27.03 6.26
CA TYR A 237 -3.92 -26.85 7.58
C TYR A 237 -4.16 -25.47 8.18
N SER A 238 -5.07 -24.68 7.61
CA SER A 238 -5.41 -23.34 8.10
C SER A 238 -6.71 -23.36 8.89
N GLU A 239 -6.91 -22.37 9.75
CA GLU A 239 -8.18 -22.12 10.44
C GLU A 239 -9.24 -21.46 9.53
N LEU A 240 -8.94 -21.28 8.24
CA LEU A 240 -9.84 -20.63 7.28
C LEU A 240 -10.73 -21.67 6.61
N GLU A 241 -12.04 -21.43 6.62
CA GLU A 241 -12.98 -22.21 5.84
C GLU A 241 -13.20 -21.53 4.48
N LEU A 242 -12.96 -22.24 3.38
CA LEU A 242 -13.24 -21.75 2.04
C LEU A 242 -14.73 -21.94 1.72
N CYS A 243 -15.38 -20.87 1.32
CA CYS A 243 -16.78 -20.86 0.89
C CYS A 243 -16.87 -20.80 -0.65
N PRO A 244 -18.05 -21.11 -1.22
CA PRO A 244 -18.27 -20.97 -2.66
C PRO A 244 -17.92 -19.55 -3.15
N PRO A 245 -17.13 -19.42 -4.23
CA PRO A 245 -16.69 -18.12 -4.72
C PRO A 245 -17.87 -17.29 -5.24
N VAL A 246 -17.78 -15.97 -5.05
CA VAL A 246 -18.76 -15.00 -5.55
C VAL A 246 -18.29 -14.38 -6.88
N SER A 247 -16.99 -14.42 -7.16
CA SER A 247 -16.37 -13.94 -8.40
C SER A 247 -15.23 -14.88 -8.83
N GLU A 248 -14.85 -14.81 -10.11
CA GLU A 248 -13.71 -15.55 -10.66
C GLU A 248 -12.34 -15.01 -10.19
N THR A 249 -12.32 -13.80 -9.62
CA THR A 249 -11.09 -13.09 -9.22
C THR A 249 -10.93 -12.93 -7.71
N THR A 250 -11.89 -13.44 -6.93
CA THR A 250 -11.91 -13.35 -5.47
C THR A 250 -12.23 -14.71 -4.86
N SER A 251 -11.88 -14.89 -3.60
CA SER A 251 -12.27 -16.05 -2.80
C SER A 251 -13.13 -15.60 -1.63
N VAL A 252 -14.05 -16.45 -1.19
CA VAL A 252 -14.81 -16.22 0.04
C VAL A 252 -14.25 -17.12 1.11
N ILE A 253 -13.81 -16.52 2.22
CA ILE A 253 -13.29 -17.23 3.37
C ILE A 253 -14.17 -16.94 4.58
N LYS A 254 -14.12 -17.84 5.55
CA LYS A 254 -14.69 -17.63 6.86
C LYS A 254 -13.61 -17.81 7.92
N LEU A 255 -13.61 -16.90 8.89
CA LEU A 255 -12.70 -16.91 10.03
C LEU A 255 -13.46 -16.59 11.32
N THR A 256 -12.91 -17.05 12.43
CA THR A 256 -13.44 -16.83 13.78
C THR A 256 -12.48 -16.01 14.62
N VAL A 257 -13.03 -15.16 15.48
CA VAL A 257 -12.28 -14.39 16.48
C VAL A 257 -12.91 -14.64 17.84
N GLU A 258 -12.09 -15.09 18.79
CA GLU A 258 -12.51 -15.38 20.15
C GLU A 258 -12.59 -14.11 20.98
N LYS A 259 -13.45 -14.11 21.98
CA LYS A 259 -13.57 -12.98 22.90
C LYS A 259 -12.37 -12.97 23.84
N ASN A 260 -11.83 -11.79 24.09
CA ASN A 260 -10.77 -11.64 25.09
C ASN A 260 -11.39 -11.73 26.49
N ASP A 261 -11.12 -12.81 27.21
CA ASP A 261 -11.52 -12.93 28.62
C ASP A 261 -10.48 -12.20 29.47
N ASP A 262 -10.91 -11.17 30.21
CA ASP A 262 -10.09 -10.31 31.10
C ASP A 262 -9.42 -11.06 32.29
N GLY A 263 -9.37 -12.40 32.23
CA GLY A 263 -9.15 -13.30 33.37
C GLY A 263 -7.73 -13.77 33.64
N ASP A 264 -6.79 -13.70 32.68
CA ASP A 264 -5.40 -14.17 32.91
C ASP A 264 -4.37 -13.32 32.14
N GLU A 265 -3.23 -13.10 32.81
CA GLU A 265 -2.16 -12.17 32.47
C GLU A 265 -1.43 -12.49 31.15
N ASP A 266 -1.20 -11.43 30.36
CA ASP A 266 -0.04 -11.18 29.47
C ASP A 266 0.17 -12.02 28.19
N ILE A 267 -0.80 -12.81 27.69
CA ILE A 267 -0.69 -13.42 26.35
C ILE A 267 -1.96 -13.15 25.53
N GLU A 268 -1.94 -12.06 24.77
CA GLU A 268 -2.92 -11.80 23.71
C GLU A 268 -2.75 -12.90 22.63
N SER A 269 -3.66 -13.86 22.61
CA SER A 269 -3.66 -14.93 21.60
C SER A 269 -4.02 -14.33 20.23
N ASP A 270 -3.35 -14.76 19.15
CA ASP A 270 -3.72 -14.37 17.78
C ASP A 270 -5.18 -14.72 17.43
N SER A 271 -5.81 -15.62 18.20
CA SER A 271 -7.22 -15.99 18.06
C SER A 271 -8.20 -14.89 18.51
N THR A 272 -7.79 -13.98 19.42
CA THR A 272 -8.64 -12.91 19.95
C THR A 272 -8.54 -11.61 19.17
N VAL A 273 -7.52 -11.48 18.31
CA VAL A 273 -7.27 -10.27 17.51
C VAL A 273 -8.01 -10.36 16.17
N VAL A 274 -8.80 -9.32 15.85
CA VAL A 274 -9.40 -9.18 14.52
C VAL A 274 -8.30 -8.88 13.50
N PRO A 275 -8.10 -9.72 12.46
CA PRO A 275 -6.94 -9.65 11.58
C PRO A 275 -7.06 -8.56 10.50
N PHE A 276 -8.09 -7.71 10.55
CA PHE A 276 -8.36 -6.68 9.56
C PHE A 276 -8.94 -5.43 10.21
N GLN A 277 -8.97 -4.34 9.44
CA GLN A 277 -9.61 -3.08 9.81
C GLN A 277 -10.55 -2.61 8.71
N VAL A 278 -11.60 -1.88 9.09
CA VAL A 278 -12.49 -1.19 8.15
C VAL A 278 -11.71 -0.10 7.42
N ALA A 279 -11.84 -0.05 6.10
CA ALA A 279 -10.93 0.69 5.22
C ALA A 279 -11.66 1.49 4.13
N TYR A 280 -12.65 2.31 4.51
CA TYR A 280 -13.18 3.34 3.59
C TYR A 280 -12.15 4.45 3.32
N ALA A 281 -11.33 4.73 4.33
CA ALA A 281 -10.21 5.64 4.27
C ALA A 281 -8.98 5.00 4.92
N VAL A 282 -7.80 5.30 4.36
CA VAL A 282 -6.50 4.84 4.87
C VAL A 282 -5.43 5.91 4.68
N SER A 283 -4.29 5.73 5.33
CA SER A 283 -3.14 6.61 5.11
C SER A 283 -2.51 6.35 3.74
N ILE A 284 -1.93 7.38 3.13
CA ILE A 284 -1.20 7.25 1.86
C ILE A 284 -0.09 6.18 1.97
N HIS A 285 0.59 6.11 3.11
CA HIS A 285 1.60 5.09 3.40
C HIS A 285 1.02 3.67 3.43
N LYS A 286 -0.15 3.46 4.06
CA LYS A 286 -0.81 2.15 4.11
C LYS A 286 -1.31 1.72 2.73
N ALA A 287 -1.64 2.66 1.86
CA ALA A 287 -2.05 2.40 0.47
C ALA A 287 -0.90 2.04 -0.50
N GLN A 288 0.35 1.98 -0.01
CA GLN A 288 1.49 1.65 -0.85
C GLN A 288 1.39 0.22 -1.40
N GLY A 289 1.65 0.07 -2.71
CA GLY A 289 1.52 -1.21 -3.41
C GLY A 289 0.06 -1.62 -3.69
N LEU A 290 -0.93 -0.84 -3.22
CA LEU A 290 -2.34 -1.02 -3.57
C LEU A 290 -2.71 -0.18 -4.79
N GLU A 291 -3.76 -0.63 -5.48
CA GLU A 291 -4.36 0.04 -6.63
C GLU A 291 -5.89 0.01 -6.45
N PHE A 292 -6.55 1.09 -6.86
CA PHE A 292 -8.00 1.25 -6.74
C PHE A 292 -8.57 1.87 -8.02
N GLN A 293 -9.77 1.46 -8.41
CA GLN A 293 -10.45 2.09 -9.54
C GLN A 293 -10.74 3.57 -9.28
N SER A 294 -11.20 3.93 -8.08
CA SER A 294 -11.44 5.32 -7.68
C SER A 294 -10.61 5.70 -6.45
N VAL A 295 -9.97 6.86 -6.49
CA VAL A 295 -9.21 7.42 -5.37
C VAL A 295 -9.65 8.84 -5.12
N LYS A 296 -9.99 9.12 -3.86
CA LYS A 296 -10.14 10.48 -3.34
C LYS A 296 -8.95 10.80 -2.45
N VAL A 297 -8.22 11.86 -2.75
CA VAL A 297 -7.12 12.34 -1.89
C VAL A 297 -7.65 13.52 -1.10
N VAL A 298 -7.57 13.49 0.23
CA VAL A 298 -8.00 14.59 1.10
C VAL A 298 -6.78 15.20 1.78
N ILE A 299 -6.56 16.50 1.54
CA ILE A 299 -5.46 17.25 2.11
C ILE A 299 -6.05 18.47 2.81
N THR A 300 -5.90 18.52 4.13
CA THR A 300 -6.32 19.65 4.96
C THR A 300 -5.16 20.61 5.21
N HIS A 301 -5.49 21.82 5.62
CA HIS A 301 -4.52 22.83 6.02
C HIS A 301 -3.55 22.34 7.11
N ASP A 302 -4.00 21.47 8.03
CA ASP A 302 -3.15 20.99 9.14
C ASP A 302 -2.05 20.02 8.69
N VAL A 303 -2.18 19.41 7.51
CA VAL A 303 -1.22 18.41 6.98
C VAL A 303 -0.51 18.86 5.70
N GLU A 304 -0.85 20.02 5.17
CA GLU A 304 -0.32 20.50 3.88
C GLU A 304 1.21 20.65 3.85
N ASP A 305 1.82 20.99 5.00
CA ASP A 305 3.28 21.09 5.15
C ASP A 305 3.99 19.72 5.14
N MET A 306 3.25 18.64 5.41
CA MET A 306 3.77 17.27 5.34
C MET A 306 3.66 16.67 3.94
N ILE A 307 2.97 17.33 3.02
CA ILE A 307 2.82 16.86 1.64
C ILE A 307 4.09 17.17 0.85
N THR A 308 4.91 16.14 0.65
CA THR A 308 6.05 16.19 -0.27
C THR A 308 5.64 15.79 -1.69
N HIS A 309 6.54 16.01 -2.65
CA HIS A 309 6.38 15.50 -4.01
C HIS A 309 6.10 13.99 -4.04
N ASN A 310 6.88 13.22 -3.30
CA ASN A 310 6.76 11.76 -3.29
C ASN A 310 5.43 11.29 -2.68
N ILE A 311 4.98 11.94 -1.59
CA ILE A 311 3.69 11.62 -0.97
C ILE A 311 2.54 11.92 -1.93
N PHE A 312 2.53 13.12 -2.51
CA PHE A 312 1.47 13.52 -3.42
C PHE A 312 1.44 12.65 -4.68
N TYR A 313 2.61 12.39 -5.27
CA TYR A 313 2.74 11.53 -6.44
C TYR A 313 2.31 10.08 -6.14
N THR A 314 2.66 9.55 -4.96
CA THR A 314 2.23 8.21 -4.55
C THR A 314 0.71 8.13 -4.44
N ALA A 315 0.07 9.13 -3.81
CA ALA A 315 -1.37 9.19 -3.62
C ALA A 315 -2.13 9.22 -4.97
N ILE A 316 -1.77 10.13 -5.87
CA ILE A 316 -2.46 10.27 -7.16
C ILE A 316 -2.24 9.07 -8.07
N THR A 317 -1.14 8.33 -7.92
CA THR A 317 -0.84 7.15 -8.76
C THR A 317 -1.51 5.88 -8.25
N ARG A 318 -2.21 5.90 -7.10
CA ARG A 318 -2.98 4.74 -6.60
C ARG A 318 -4.24 4.46 -7.43
N THR A 319 -4.69 5.41 -8.23
CA THR A 319 -5.91 5.27 -9.04
C THR A 319 -5.66 4.59 -10.39
N CYS A 320 -6.65 3.87 -10.88
CA CYS A 320 -6.67 3.30 -12.23
C CYS A 320 -7.68 4.00 -13.17
N ASP A 321 -8.76 4.58 -12.63
CA ASP A 321 -9.87 5.14 -13.43
C ASP A 321 -10.30 6.54 -12.98
N ARG A 322 -10.51 6.78 -11.68
CA ARG A 322 -11.05 8.05 -11.17
C ARG A 322 -10.18 8.66 -10.09
N LEU A 323 -9.84 9.93 -10.25
CA LEU A 323 -9.09 10.71 -9.27
C LEU A 323 -9.88 11.95 -8.89
N GLN A 324 -10.02 12.18 -7.59
CA GLN A 324 -10.51 13.45 -7.07
C GLN A 324 -9.62 13.89 -5.91
N ILE A 325 -9.20 15.16 -5.92
CA ILE A 325 -8.36 15.75 -4.89
C ILE A 325 -9.17 16.82 -4.17
N TYR A 326 -9.24 16.71 -2.85
CA TYR A 326 -10.00 17.58 -1.97
C TYR A 326 -9.05 18.41 -1.12
N TRP A 327 -9.09 19.72 -1.32
CA TRP A 327 -8.29 20.71 -0.59
C TRP A 327 -8.94 22.10 -0.72
N SER A 328 -8.55 23.05 0.11
CA SER A 328 -8.93 24.46 -0.13
C SER A 328 -8.02 25.07 -1.22
N PRO A 329 -8.41 26.20 -1.85
CA PRO A 329 -7.56 26.88 -2.82
C PRO A 329 -6.21 27.33 -2.25
N GLU A 330 -6.17 27.67 -0.95
CA GLU A 330 -4.94 28.03 -0.25
C GLU A 330 -4.02 26.82 -0.10
N THR A 331 -4.57 25.69 0.35
CA THR A 331 -3.84 24.42 0.48
C THR A 331 -3.35 23.91 -0.87
N GLU A 332 -4.18 23.95 -1.91
CA GLU A 332 -3.80 23.61 -3.28
C GLU A 332 -2.56 24.40 -3.71
N LYS A 333 -2.62 25.73 -3.60
CA LYS A 333 -1.53 26.61 -4.01
C LYS A 333 -0.27 26.33 -3.21
N LYS A 334 -0.39 26.15 -1.90
CA LYS A 334 0.76 25.90 -1.02
C LYS A 334 1.43 24.57 -1.37
N VAL A 335 0.67 23.48 -1.42
CA VAL A 335 1.15 22.14 -1.78
C VAL A 335 1.83 22.16 -3.14
N LEU A 336 1.17 22.67 -4.18
CA LEU A 336 1.73 22.68 -5.53
C LEU A 336 3.00 23.54 -5.64
N SER A 337 3.08 24.64 -4.90
CA SER A 337 4.26 25.52 -4.89
C SER A 337 5.44 24.97 -4.07
N SER A 338 5.19 24.10 -3.09
CA SER A 338 6.22 23.49 -2.25
C SER A 338 6.79 22.20 -2.85
N LEU A 339 6.14 21.63 -3.87
CA LEU A 339 6.62 20.42 -4.54
C LEU A 339 8.03 20.66 -5.09
N SER A 340 8.97 19.85 -4.60
CA SER A 340 10.34 19.84 -5.06
C SER A 340 10.80 18.40 -5.15
N LEU A 341 11.60 18.10 -6.16
CA LEU A 341 12.20 16.79 -6.32
C LEU A 341 13.28 16.64 -5.25
N GLN A 342 13.07 15.69 -4.33
CA GLN A 342 14.08 15.30 -3.35
C GLN A 342 15.14 14.44 -4.05
N PHE A 343 15.96 15.08 -4.89
CA PHE A 343 17.09 14.39 -5.48
C PHE A 343 18.28 14.41 -4.53
N ASN A 344 18.71 13.22 -4.14
CA ASN A 344 19.94 12.96 -3.39
C ASN A 344 21.21 13.20 -4.22
N TYR A 345 21.20 14.14 -5.17
CA TYR A 345 22.40 14.52 -5.93
C TYR A 345 23.50 15.05 -4.99
N LYS A 346 23.11 15.76 -3.93
CA LYS A 346 24.04 16.21 -2.89
C LYS A 346 24.64 15.02 -2.15
N ASP A 347 23.82 14.09 -1.68
CA ASP A 347 24.27 12.91 -0.94
C ASP A 347 25.14 11.99 -1.81
N TYR A 348 24.71 11.74 -3.06
CA TYR A 348 25.53 11.06 -4.05
C TYR A 348 26.86 11.80 -4.29
N GLY A 349 26.83 13.13 -4.41
CA GLY A 349 28.03 13.95 -4.56
C GLY A 349 29.00 13.80 -3.39
N LEU A 350 28.48 13.82 -2.15
CA LEU A 350 29.26 13.59 -0.93
C LEU A 350 29.86 12.17 -0.89
N LEU A 351 29.06 11.15 -1.21
CA LEU A 351 29.52 9.76 -1.28
C LEU A 351 30.58 9.58 -2.37
N LYS A 352 30.38 10.20 -3.53
CA LYS A 352 31.33 10.17 -4.64
C LYS A 352 32.66 10.82 -4.29
N ALA A 353 32.63 11.94 -3.57
CA ALA A 353 33.84 12.59 -3.08
C ALA A 353 34.58 11.71 -2.05
N LYS A 354 33.85 11.10 -1.12
CA LYS A 354 34.41 10.27 -0.03
C LYS A 354 34.93 8.91 -0.52
N TYR A 355 34.26 8.29 -1.49
CA TYR A 355 34.54 6.94 -2.00
C TYR A 355 34.96 6.94 -3.47
N SER A 356 35.71 7.96 -3.89
CA SER A 356 36.16 8.17 -5.28
C SER A 356 36.92 6.99 -5.89
N ASN A 357 37.51 6.12 -5.06
CA ASN A 357 38.23 4.93 -5.49
C ASN A 357 37.33 3.71 -5.79
N ILE A 358 36.08 3.68 -5.30
CA ILE A 358 35.15 2.55 -5.43
C ILE A 358 34.20 2.74 -6.63
N LEU A 359 33.95 3.99 -7.04
CA LEU A 359 33.01 4.36 -8.12
C LEU A 359 33.68 4.54 -9.50
N LYS A 360 34.85 3.93 -9.71
CA LYS A 360 35.56 3.95 -10.99
C LYS A 360 34.99 2.93 -11.98
#